data_AF-A0A534P6R6-F1
#
_entry.id   AF-A0A534P6R6-F1
#
_cell.length_a   1.000
_cell.length_b   1.000
_cell.length_c   1.000
_cell.angle_alpha   90.00
_cell.angle_beta   90.00
_cell.angle_gamma   90.00
#
_symmetry.space_group_name_H-M   'P 1'
#
loop_
_entity.id
_entity.type
_entity.pdbx_description
1 polymer ?
#
loop_
_entity_poly.entity_id
_entity_poly.type
_entity_poly.pdbx_seq_one_letter_code
_entity_poly.pdbx_strand_id
1 'polypeptide(L)'
;MSRTAAIIALALAACAPALTFNQSFLVPEDLKVAPNGYASLKSTGESFDLGPIRAQETKTDRISVLKIHGTYLLVGDGYKHAWELWSGGKDQMHYKPLKLEPGAAGFSQAALETSGNCALLKWQKGASPAQAYVNADGDVNDKTCP
;
A
#
# COMPACT_ATOMS: atom_id res chain seq x y z
N MET A 1 12.36 -57.66 -18.29
CA MET A 1 11.38 -56.69 -17.76
C MET A 1 12.09 -55.80 -16.75
N SER A 2 12.59 -54.65 -17.19
CA SER A 2 13.35 -53.71 -16.34
C SER A 2 12.42 -53.03 -15.33
N ARG A 3 12.75 -53.14 -14.04
CA ARG A 3 12.10 -52.41 -12.95
C ARG A 3 12.89 -51.11 -12.74
N THR A 4 12.33 -49.99 -13.19
CA THR A 4 12.97 -48.67 -13.07
C THR A 4 12.32 -47.87 -11.96
N ALA A 5 13.16 -47.59 -10.95
CA ALA A 5 13.26 -46.42 -10.08
C ALA A 5 11.99 -45.80 -9.45
N ALA A 6 12.03 -45.76 -8.12
CA ALA A 6 11.27 -44.87 -7.26
C ALA A 6 11.53 -43.40 -7.60
N ILE A 7 10.47 -42.60 -7.66
CA ILE A 7 10.54 -41.14 -7.64
C ILE A 7 9.83 -40.68 -6.37
N ILE A 8 10.62 -40.31 -5.36
CA ILE A 8 10.16 -39.58 -4.19
C ILE A 8 9.92 -38.15 -4.64
N ALA A 9 8.66 -37.75 -4.75
CA ALA A 9 8.29 -36.36 -4.96
C ALA A 9 8.39 -35.61 -3.62
N LEU A 10 9.53 -34.95 -3.38
CA LEU A 10 9.60 -33.87 -2.40
C LEU A 10 8.72 -32.72 -2.91
N ALA A 11 7.50 -32.63 -2.40
CA ALA A 11 6.70 -31.43 -2.55
C ALA A 11 7.37 -30.32 -1.74
N LEU A 12 8.07 -29.42 -2.43
CA LEU A 12 8.44 -28.11 -1.90
C LEU A 12 7.15 -27.38 -1.55
N ALA A 13 6.76 -27.44 -0.27
CA ALA A 13 5.79 -26.51 0.28
C ALA A 13 6.41 -25.11 0.15
N ALA A 14 6.04 -24.40 -0.91
CA ALA A 14 6.30 -22.98 -1.03
C ALA A 14 5.53 -22.28 0.10
N CYS A 15 6.21 -22.06 1.22
CA CYS A 15 5.80 -21.12 2.26
C CYS A 15 5.89 -19.71 1.67
N ALA A 16 4.93 -19.32 0.83
CA ALA A 16 4.63 -17.90 0.67
C ALA A 16 3.91 -17.47 1.95
N PRO A 17 4.37 -16.42 2.64
CA PRO A 17 3.77 -15.99 3.89
C PRO A 17 2.33 -15.60 3.63
N ALA A 18 1.41 -16.17 4.40
CA ALA A 18 0.06 -15.67 4.48
C ALA A 18 0.16 -14.19 4.92
N LEU A 19 -0.40 -13.30 4.11
CA LEU A 19 -0.56 -11.90 4.51
C LEU A 19 -1.52 -11.88 5.70
N THR A 20 -0.96 -11.90 6.90
CA THR A 20 -1.73 -11.84 8.15
C THR A 20 -2.16 -10.39 8.36
N PHE A 21 -3.34 -10.06 7.82
CA PHE A 21 -3.92 -8.74 7.92
C PHE A 21 -4.54 -8.52 9.31
N ASN A 22 -3.79 -8.04 10.31
CA ASN A 22 -4.44 -7.60 11.57
C ASN A 22 -3.71 -6.57 12.42
N GLN A 23 -2.68 -5.89 11.89
CA GLN A 23 -2.03 -4.80 12.61
C GLN A 23 -2.12 -3.52 11.79
N SER A 24 -2.85 -2.53 12.31
CA SER A 24 -2.74 -1.14 11.85
C SER A 24 -1.42 -0.57 12.36
N PHE A 25 -0.84 0.38 11.62
CA PHE A 25 0.40 1.02 12.02
C PHE A 25 0.10 2.41 12.56
N LEU A 26 0.40 2.64 13.83
CA LEU A 26 0.28 3.97 14.43
C LEU A 26 1.10 5.04 13.67
N VAL A 27 2.12 4.62 12.91
CA VAL A 27 2.99 5.47 12.11
C VAL A 27 3.16 4.86 10.72
N PRO A 28 3.05 5.64 9.63
CA PRO A 28 3.35 5.17 8.29
C PRO A 28 4.77 4.62 8.18
N GLU A 29 4.93 3.65 7.29
CA GLU A 29 6.23 3.11 6.95
C GLU A 29 6.74 3.71 5.64
N ASP A 30 7.89 4.40 5.73
CA ASP A 30 8.62 4.82 4.55
C ASP A 30 9.42 3.65 3.98
N LEU A 31 9.07 3.23 2.76
CA LEU A 31 9.64 2.07 2.09
C LEU A 31 10.46 2.50 0.87
N LYS A 32 11.52 1.73 0.59
CA LYS A 32 12.25 1.83 -0.68
C LYS A 32 11.57 0.94 -1.71
N VAL A 33 11.33 1.48 -2.89
CA VAL A 33 10.83 0.72 -4.05
C VAL A 33 12.03 0.05 -4.73
N ALA A 34 12.02 -1.27 -4.79
CA ALA A 34 13.03 -2.05 -5.47
C ALA A 34 12.97 -1.81 -7.00
N PRO A 35 14.07 -2.07 -7.74
CA PRO A 35 14.10 -1.85 -9.20
C PRO A 35 12.98 -2.58 -9.95
N ASN A 36 12.61 -3.77 -9.49
CA ASN A 36 11.51 -4.58 -10.02
C ASN A 36 10.11 -4.07 -9.68
N GLY A 37 9.98 -2.95 -8.95
CA GLY A 37 8.70 -2.32 -8.61
C GLY A 37 8.07 -2.79 -7.31
N TYR A 38 8.70 -3.71 -6.58
CA TYR A 38 8.18 -4.18 -5.30
C TYR A 38 8.60 -3.27 -4.15
N ALA A 39 7.76 -3.18 -3.12
CA ALA A 39 8.11 -2.59 -1.83
C ALA A 39 7.64 -3.52 -0.71
N SER A 40 8.43 -3.66 0.35
CA SER A 40 8.12 -4.56 1.46
C SER A 40 7.99 -3.80 2.77
N LEU A 41 6.92 -4.07 3.51
CA LEU A 41 6.71 -3.54 4.86
C LEU A 41 7.83 -4.04 5.78
N LYS A 42 8.42 -3.13 6.54
CA LYS A 42 9.46 -3.42 7.53
C LYS A 42 8.89 -4.14 8.74
N SER A 43 7.64 -3.84 9.12
CA SER A 43 6.98 -4.45 10.28
C SER A 43 6.58 -5.91 10.07
N THR A 44 6.03 -6.24 8.90
CA THR A 44 5.43 -7.56 8.63
C THR A 44 6.18 -8.38 7.58
N GLY A 45 7.03 -7.76 6.76
CA GLY A 45 7.66 -8.40 5.60
C GLY A 45 6.72 -8.60 4.40
N GLU A 46 5.45 -8.19 4.50
CA GLU A 46 4.51 -8.20 3.37
C GLU A 46 5.04 -7.35 2.23
N SER A 47 4.91 -7.85 1.00
CA SER A 47 5.44 -7.21 -0.21
C SER A 47 4.31 -6.85 -1.17
N PHE A 48 4.34 -5.63 -1.69
CA PHE A 48 3.40 -5.10 -2.66
C PHE A 48 4.04 -5.06 -4.05
N ASP A 49 3.33 -5.52 -5.08
CA ASP A 49 3.69 -5.25 -6.47
C ASP A 49 3.13 -3.90 -6.92
N LEU A 50 3.98 -2.88 -6.99
CA LEU A 50 3.54 -1.53 -7.36
C LEU A 50 3.62 -1.27 -8.88
N GLY A 51 3.92 -2.28 -9.69
CA GLY A 51 3.96 -2.18 -11.15
C GLY A 51 2.74 -1.47 -11.77
N PRO A 52 1.49 -1.84 -11.39
CA PRO A 52 0.28 -1.19 -11.90
C PRO A 52 0.15 0.29 -11.55
N ILE A 53 0.66 0.71 -10.39
CA ILE A 53 0.65 2.12 -9.95
C ILE A 53 1.77 2.91 -10.65
N ARG A 54 2.98 2.34 -10.74
CA ARG A 54 4.16 3.02 -11.30
C ARG A 54 3.98 3.43 -12.77
N ALA A 55 3.10 2.77 -13.51
CA ALA A 55 2.78 3.15 -14.89
C ALA A 55 1.96 4.47 -14.98
N GLN A 56 1.30 4.87 -13.89
CA GLN A 56 0.39 6.01 -13.81
C GLN A 56 0.99 7.19 -13.05
N GLU A 57 2.13 6.99 -12.40
CA GLU A 57 2.76 7.94 -11.49
C GLU A 57 4.18 8.32 -11.93
N THR A 58 4.68 9.42 -11.37
CA THR A 58 6.09 9.78 -11.49
C THR A 58 6.95 8.68 -10.87
N LYS A 59 8.03 8.27 -11.53
CA LYS A 59 8.94 7.27 -10.96
C LYS A 59 9.60 7.81 -9.70
N THR A 60 9.33 7.15 -8.58
CA THR A 60 9.99 7.38 -7.29
C THR A 60 10.66 6.09 -6.80
N ASP A 61 11.68 6.23 -5.96
CA ASP A 61 12.30 5.14 -5.23
C ASP A 61 11.83 5.07 -3.77
N ARG A 62 10.98 6.00 -3.32
CA ARG A 62 10.45 6.04 -1.95
C ARG A 62 8.94 6.30 -1.91
N ILE A 63 8.27 5.56 -1.04
CA ILE A 63 6.84 5.69 -0.76
C ILE A 63 6.61 5.62 0.75
N SER A 64 5.44 6.07 1.19
CA SER A 64 4.95 5.89 2.55
C SER A 64 3.67 5.07 2.52
N VAL A 65 3.60 4.04 3.36
CA VAL A 65 2.44 3.12 3.45
C VAL A 65 1.89 3.13 4.87
N LEU A 66 0.57 3.31 4.99
CA LEU A 66 -0.16 3.25 6.25
C LEU A 66 -1.24 2.18 6.16
N LYS A 67 -1.47 1.40 7.22
CA LYS A 67 -2.56 0.43 7.28
C LYS A 67 -3.71 0.92 8.14
N ILE A 68 -4.91 0.84 7.59
CA ILE A 68 -6.19 1.16 8.23
C ILE A 68 -7.08 -0.07 8.05
N HIS A 69 -7.32 -0.84 9.11
CA HIS A 69 -8.27 -1.97 9.09
C HIS A 69 -8.11 -2.96 7.91
N GLY A 70 -6.87 -3.29 7.55
CA GLY A 70 -6.59 -4.22 6.44
C GLY A 70 -6.43 -3.57 5.07
N THR A 71 -6.88 -2.33 4.91
CA THR A 71 -6.62 -1.50 3.73
C THR A 71 -5.34 -0.71 3.91
N TYR A 72 -4.49 -0.66 2.89
CA TYR A 72 -3.29 0.15 2.89
C TYR A 72 -3.53 1.44 2.11
N LEU A 73 -3.10 2.56 2.68
CA LEU A 73 -2.96 3.83 1.98
C LEU A 73 -1.50 4.04 1.61
N LEU A 74 -1.26 4.32 0.33
CA LEU A 74 0.06 4.54 -0.22
C LEU A 74 0.16 5.94 -0.81
N VAL A 75 1.19 6.67 -0.42
CA VAL A 75 1.59 7.95 -1.01
C VAL A 75 3.05 7.88 -1.44
N GLY A 76 3.39 8.55 -2.53
CA GLY A 76 4.77 8.60 -3.05
C GLY A 76 5.16 10.05 -3.30
N ASP A 77 6.45 10.36 -3.12
CA ASP A 77 6.94 11.68 -3.47
C ASP A 77 6.76 11.94 -4.98
N GLY A 78 6.11 13.06 -5.31
CA GLY A 78 5.74 13.41 -6.68
C GLY A 78 4.64 12.54 -7.30
N TYR A 79 3.96 11.68 -6.53
CA TYR A 79 2.76 10.98 -7.00
C TYR A 79 1.60 11.97 -7.10
N LYS A 80 0.88 11.92 -8.22
CA LYS A 80 -0.35 12.69 -8.44
C LYS A 80 -1.51 12.16 -7.62
N HIS A 81 -1.48 10.91 -7.20
CA HIS A 81 -2.54 10.30 -6.39
C HIS A 81 -2.01 9.67 -5.10
N ALA A 82 -2.87 9.68 -4.09
CA ALA A 82 -2.82 8.71 -3.00
C ALA A 82 -3.59 7.47 -3.44
N TRP A 83 -3.12 6.29 -3.04
CA TRP A 83 -3.66 5.01 -3.50
C TRP A 83 -4.22 4.21 -2.35
N GLU A 84 -5.42 3.66 -2.56
CA GLU A 84 -6.02 2.62 -1.75
C GLU A 84 -5.59 1.24 -2.29
N LEU A 85 -5.12 0.37 -1.40
CA LEU A 85 -4.69 -0.98 -1.69
C LEU A 85 -5.41 -1.96 -0.76
N TRP A 86 -6.05 -2.98 -1.32
CA TRP A 86 -6.73 -4.01 -0.53
C TRP A 86 -6.63 -5.38 -1.20
N SER A 87 -6.73 -6.43 -0.38
CA SER A 87 -6.64 -7.81 -0.86
C SER A 87 -7.80 -8.14 -1.82
N GLY A 88 -7.45 -8.71 -2.97
CA GLY A 88 -8.39 -9.32 -3.92
C GLY A 88 -8.54 -10.83 -3.76
N GLY A 89 -7.84 -11.43 -2.80
CA GLY A 89 -7.79 -12.88 -2.60
C GLY A 89 -6.36 -13.40 -2.49
N LYS A 90 -6.21 -14.71 -2.68
CA LYS A 90 -4.89 -15.38 -2.60
C LYS A 90 -4.01 -14.85 -3.73
N ASP A 91 -2.98 -14.11 -3.35
CA ASP A 91 -1.96 -13.51 -4.23
C ASP A 91 -2.49 -12.41 -5.18
N GLN A 92 -3.64 -11.81 -4.88
CA GLN A 92 -4.21 -10.71 -5.66
C GLN A 92 -4.33 -9.44 -4.81
N MET A 93 -3.98 -8.29 -5.39
CA MET A 93 -4.12 -6.96 -4.80
C MET A 93 -4.91 -6.07 -5.74
N HIS A 94 -5.81 -5.27 -5.18
CA HIS A 94 -6.53 -4.24 -5.89
C HIS A 94 -5.94 -2.86 -5.60
N TYR A 95 -6.15 -1.94 -6.54
CA TYR A 95 -5.60 -0.60 -6.51
C TYR A 95 -6.68 0.38 -6.96
N LYS A 96 -6.86 1.46 -6.20
CA LYS A 96 -7.75 2.56 -6.59
C LYS A 96 -7.15 3.89 -6.16
N PRO A 97 -7.07 4.89 -7.07
CA PRO A 97 -6.66 6.21 -6.67
C PRO A 97 -7.76 6.85 -5.83
N LEU A 98 -7.38 7.49 -4.74
CA LEU A 98 -8.29 8.29 -3.94
C LEU A 98 -8.70 9.54 -4.72
N LYS A 99 -9.96 9.95 -4.55
CA LYS A 99 -10.51 11.16 -5.18
C LYS A 99 -10.09 12.41 -4.42
N LEU A 100 -8.82 12.77 -4.53
CA LEU A 100 -8.20 13.94 -3.91
C LEU A 100 -7.45 14.76 -4.96
N GLU A 101 -7.26 16.06 -4.71
CA GLU A 101 -6.63 17.00 -5.64
C GLU A 101 -5.37 17.65 -5.04
N PRO A 102 -4.20 16.99 -5.11
CA PRO A 102 -2.96 17.56 -4.60
C PRO A 102 -2.35 18.64 -5.49
N GLY A 103 -2.86 18.79 -6.72
CA GLY A 103 -2.29 19.73 -7.69
C GLY A 103 -0.95 19.25 -8.26
N ALA A 104 -0.20 20.17 -8.87
CA ALA A 104 0.99 19.82 -9.67
C ALA A 104 2.16 19.26 -8.84
N ALA A 105 2.26 19.61 -7.55
CA ALA A 105 3.28 19.11 -6.65
C ALA A 105 3.03 17.66 -6.20
N GLY A 106 1.82 17.15 -6.41
CA GLY A 106 1.44 15.80 -5.97
C GLY A 106 1.35 15.68 -4.44
N PHE A 107 1.16 14.44 -3.98
CA PHE A 107 1.26 14.12 -2.56
C PHE A 107 2.72 14.10 -2.14
N SER A 108 3.02 14.77 -1.04
CA SER A 108 4.24 14.57 -0.27
C SER A 108 3.97 13.55 0.84
N GLN A 109 5.01 12.90 1.36
CA GLN A 109 4.93 12.08 2.59
C GLN A 109 4.24 12.90 3.72
N ALA A 110 3.48 12.40 4.69
CA ALA A 110 3.02 11.06 5.07
C ALA A 110 1.54 11.14 5.51
N ALA A 111 0.82 10.01 5.49
CA ALA A 111 -0.50 9.87 6.12
C ALA A 111 -0.36 9.72 7.65
N LEU A 112 -1.44 9.75 8.43
CA LEU A 112 -1.39 9.43 9.86
C LEU A 112 -2.64 8.68 10.27
N GLU A 113 -2.52 7.55 10.97
CA GLU A 113 -3.68 6.90 11.58
C GLU A 113 -4.11 7.72 12.80
N THR A 114 -5.34 8.25 12.78
CA THR A 114 -5.90 9.05 13.88
C THR A 114 -6.86 8.24 14.74
N SER A 115 -7.43 7.19 14.17
CA SER A 115 -8.18 6.15 14.86
C SER A 115 -8.09 4.88 14.02
N GLY A 116 -8.30 3.69 14.60
CA GLY A 116 -8.21 2.41 13.86
C GLY A 116 -8.81 2.45 12.45
N ASN A 117 -9.96 3.11 12.30
CA ASN A 117 -10.74 3.19 11.06
C ASN A 117 -10.41 4.38 10.15
N CYS A 118 -9.56 5.32 10.57
CA CYS A 118 -9.37 6.59 9.86
C CYS A 118 -7.90 7.02 9.82
N ALA A 119 -7.52 7.58 8.68
CA ALA A 119 -6.27 8.30 8.54
C ALA A 119 -6.48 9.75 8.08
N LEU A 120 -5.61 10.62 8.55
CA LEU A 120 -5.47 11.99 8.09
C LEU A 120 -4.36 12.05 7.03
N LEU A 121 -4.71 12.46 5.81
CA LEU A 121 -3.73 12.79 4.78
C LEU A 121 -3.52 14.30 4.78
N LYS A 122 -2.25 14.71 4.66
CA LYS A 122 -1.85 16.11 4.55
C LYS A 122 -0.99 16.30 3.32
N TRP A 123 -1.22 17.38 2.58
CA TRP A 123 -0.45 17.71 1.38
C TRP A 123 -0.43 19.23 1.13
N GLN A 124 0.32 19.66 0.13
CA GLN A 124 0.34 21.06 -0.32
C GLN A 124 -0.47 21.21 -1.61
N LYS A 125 -1.47 22.09 -1.62
CA LYS A 125 -2.19 22.51 -2.82
C LYS A 125 -1.66 23.88 -3.25
N GLY A 126 -0.60 23.88 -4.05
CA GLY A 126 0.15 25.10 -4.38
C GLY A 126 0.92 25.61 -3.15
N ALA A 127 0.67 26.85 -2.72
CA ALA A 127 1.29 27.43 -1.53
C ALA A 127 0.47 27.21 -0.23
N SER A 128 -0.67 26.51 -0.33
CA SER A 128 -1.60 26.33 0.79
C SER A 128 -1.58 24.88 1.29
N PRO A 129 -1.54 24.66 2.62
CA PRO A 129 -1.71 23.33 3.17
C PRO A 129 -3.16 22.84 2.96
N ALA A 130 -3.31 21.55 2.71
CA ALA A 130 -4.59 20.87 2.59
C ALA A 130 -4.55 19.56 3.39
N GLN A 131 -5.72 19.12 3.84
CA GLN A 131 -5.87 17.87 4.57
C GLN A 131 -7.24 17.24 4.30
N ALA A 132 -7.33 15.93 4.46
CA ALA A 132 -8.59 15.20 4.40
C ALA A 132 -8.51 13.91 5.20
N TYR A 133 -9.64 13.48 5.76
CA TYR A 133 -9.76 12.17 6.37
C TYR A 133 -10.17 11.10 5.36
N VAL A 134 -9.53 9.95 5.46
CA VAL A 134 -9.81 8.75 4.67
C VAL A 134 -10.14 7.61 5.61
N ASN A 135 -11.26 6.93 5.38
CA ASN A 135 -11.67 5.79 6.18
C ASN A 135 -11.07 4.46 5.66
N ALA A 136 -11.37 3.36 6.33
CA ALA A 136 -10.93 2.01 5.95
C ALA A 136 -11.39 1.54 4.55
N ASP A 137 -12.46 2.12 4.02
CA ASP A 137 -13.02 1.81 2.68
C ASP A 137 -12.42 2.71 1.57
N GLY A 138 -11.42 3.53 1.91
CA GLY A 138 -10.81 4.49 0.99
C GLY A 138 -11.71 5.68 0.63
N ASP A 139 -12.77 5.93 1.40
CA ASP A 139 -13.64 7.10 1.20
C ASP A 139 -13.09 8.32 1.93
N VAL A 140 -13.06 9.44 1.21
CA VAL A 140 -12.74 10.76 1.77
C VAL A 140 -13.98 11.28 2.50
N ASN A 141 -13.99 11.22 3.84
CA ASN A 141 -15.19 11.50 4.61
C ASN A 141 -14.93 12.06 6.02
N ASP A 142 -15.10 13.37 6.16
CA ASP A 142 -14.96 14.08 7.44
C ASP A 142 -16.19 13.93 8.36
N LYS A 143 -17.26 13.23 7.92
CA LYS A 143 -18.43 12.96 8.79
C LYS A 143 -18.24 11.73 9.67
N THR A 144 -17.53 10.74 9.15
CA THR A 144 -17.27 9.46 9.85
C THR A 144 -15.88 9.39 10.46
N CYS A 145 -15.00 10.31 10.08
CA CYS A 145 -13.66 10.44 10.62
C CYS A 145 -13.47 11.84 11.26
N PRO A 146 -12.89 11.92 12.48
CA PRO A 146 -12.88 13.11 13.34
C PRO A 146 -11.75 14.09 13.07
#